data_AF-A0A6L9M368-F1
#
_entry.id   AF-A0A6L9M368-F1
#
_cell.length_a   1.000
_cell.length_b   1.000
_cell.length_c   1.000
_cell.angle_alpha   90.00
_cell.angle_beta   90.00
_cell.angle_gamma   90.00
#
_symmetry.space_group_name_H-M   'P 1'
#
loop_
_entity.id
_entity.type
_entity.pdbx_description
1 polymer ?
#
loop_
_entity_poly.entity_id
_entity_poly.type
_entity_poly.pdbx_seq_one_letter_code
_entity_poly.pdbx_strand_id
1 'polypeptide(L)'
;MGFVSGDNVLVEFSTFEDRFLGEVIAVTDSGDLVVSIAVPETILQRVESHSFAVVRYVAQGRLLDFASRVLAMHSGSVTMVTLKGPKSFCDAEVP
;
A
#
# COMPACT_ATOMS: atom_id res chain seq x y z
N MET A 1 -3.45 -16.09 -4.99
CA MET A 1 -3.99 -14.79 -5.45
C MET A 1 -2.87 -13.79 -5.28
N GLY A 2 -2.53 -13.01 -6.30
CA GLY A 2 -1.34 -12.15 -6.28
C GLY A 2 -1.64 -10.81 -6.94
N PHE A 3 -0.88 -9.80 -6.56
CA PHE A 3 -0.91 -8.49 -7.18
C PHE A 3 -0.24 -8.52 -8.55
N VAL A 4 -0.72 -7.70 -9.46
CA VAL A 4 -0.07 -7.41 -10.74
C VAL A 4 0.06 -5.90 -10.93
N SER A 5 0.93 -5.51 -11.86
CA SER A 5 1.05 -4.11 -12.25
C SER A 5 -0.28 -3.60 -12.82
N GLY A 6 -0.70 -2.40 -12.43
CA GLY A 6 -1.99 -1.79 -12.75
C GLY A 6 -3.10 -2.06 -11.73
N ASP A 7 -2.88 -2.91 -10.72
CA ASP A 7 -3.88 -3.12 -9.67
C ASP A 7 -4.03 -1.86 -8.80
N ASN A 8 -5.28 -1.44 -8.60
CA ASN A 8 -5.59 -0.34 -7.68
C ASN A 8 -5.62 -0.85 -6.24
N VAL A 9 -5.00 -0.09 -5.35
CA VAL A 9 -4.94 -0.39 -3.92
C VAL A 9 -5.25 0.85 -3.10
N LEU A 10 -5.91 0.66 -1.97
CA LEU A 10 -6.11 1.69 -0.96
C LEU A 10 -5.09 1.47 0.15
N VAL A 11 -4.22 2.44 0.39
CA VAL A 11 -3.19 2.39 1.42
C VAL A 11 -3.61 3.30 2.57
N GLU A 12 -3.76 2.71 3.75
CA GLU A 12 -4.03 3.43 4.99
C GLU A 12 -2.78 3.41 5.86
N PHE A 13 -2.15 4.57 6.08
CA PHE A 13 -1.00 4.66 6.97
C PHE A 13 -1.49 4.77 8.41
N SER A 14 -1.03 3.89 9.30
CA SER A 14 -1.51 3.83 10.69
C SER A 14 -1.27 5.12 11.50
N THR A 15 -0.38 5.98 11.03
CA THR A 15 -0.06 7.25 11.69
C THR A 15 -1.13 8.34 11.47
N PHE A 16 -1.95 8.22 10.42
CA PHE A 16 -2.88 9.28 10.00
C PHE A 16 -4.34 8.85 9.94
N GLU A 17 -4.63 7.55 9.91
CA GLU A 17 -5.96 7.00 9.56
C GLU A 17 -6.49 7.44 8.17
N ASP A 18 -5.74 8.31 7.49
CA ASP A 18 -5.97 8.74 6.11
C ASP A 18 -5.73 7.58 5.14
N ARG A 19 -6.60 7.53 4.13
CA ARG A 19 -6.60 6.51 3.09
C ARG A 19 -6.23 7.13 1.76
N PHE A 20 -5.24 6.56 1.11
CA PHE A 20 -4.72 7.05 -0.15
C PHE A 20 -4.92 5.99 -1.23
N LEU A 21 -5.51 6.38 -2.35
CA LEU A 21 -5.59 5.55 -3.52
C LEU A 21 -4.22 5.51 -4.21
N GLY A 22 -3.78 4.33 -4.58
CA GLY A 22 -2.56 4.11 -5.34
C GLY A 22 -2.71 2.99 -6.34
N GLU A 23 -1.72 2.88 -7.21
CA GLU A 23 -1.62 1.86 -8.25
C GLU A 23 -0.33 1.06 -8.04
N VAL A 24 -0.44 -0.27 -8.05
CA VAL A 24 0.71 -1.17 -8.05
C VAL A 24 1.45 -0.99 -9.37
N ILE A 25 2.66 -0.46 -9.34
CA ILE A 25 3.48 -0.29 -10.55
C ILE A 25 4.38 -1.50 -10.78
N ALA A 26 4.78 -2.19 -9.71
CA ALA A 26 5.58 -3.41 -9.78
C ALA A 26 5.38 -4.29 -8.53
N VAL A 27 5.64 -5.59 -8.70
CA VAL A 27 5.83 -6.54 -7.60
C VAL A 27 7.25 -7.05 -7.70
N THR A 28 8.01 -6.94 -6.63
CA THR A 28 9.41 -7.39 -6.60
C THR A 28 9.50 -8.92 -6.58
N ASP A 29 10.68 -9.46 -6.84
CA ASP A 29 10.95 -10.91 -6.71
C ASP A 29 10.71 -11.43 -5.28
N SER A 30 10.83 -10.57 -4.27
CA SER A 30 10.54 -10.88 -2.86
C SER A 30 9.04 -10.82 -2.51
N GLY A 31 8.18 -10.50 -3.49
CA GLY A 31 6.74 -10.34 -3.31
C GLY A 31 6.34 -9.01 -2.66
N ASP A 32 7.24 -8.03 -2.61
CA ASP A 32 6.95 -6.70 -2.07
C ASP A 32 6.30 -5.83 -3.15
N LEU A 33 5.40 -4.95 -2.74
CA LEU A 33 4.64 -4.11 -3.66
C LEU A 33 5.32 -2.76 -3.81
N VAL A 34 5.48 -2.30 -5.05
CA VAL A 34 5.84 -0.93 -5.35
C VAL A 34 4.58 -0.23 -5.82
N VAL A 35 4.11 0.75 -5.06
CA VAL A 35 2.85 1.45 -5.30
C VAL A 35 3.14 2.92 -5.61
N SER A 36 2.56 3.42 -6.70
CA SER A 36 2.50 4.84 -6.98
C SER A 36 1.28 5.46 -6.29
N ILE A 37 1.48 6.54 -5.56
CA ILE A 37 0.45 7.08 -4.66
C ILE A 37 0.54 8.60 -4.66
N ALA A 38 -0.60 9.29 -4.69
CA ALA A 38 -0.64 10.75 -4.57
C ALA A 38 -0.80 11.14 -3.10
N VAL A 39 0.31 11.46 -2.43
CA VAL A 39 0.34 11.88 -1.03
C VAL A 39 1.04 13.23 -0.88
N PRO A 40 0.49 14.17 -0.09
CA PRO A 40 1.15 15.43 0.23
C PRO A 40 2.53 15.21 0.88
N GLU A 41 3.51 16.03 0.52
CA GLU A 41 4.88 15.94 1.05
C GLU A 41 4.93 15.97 2.59
N THR A 42 4.01 16.71 3.22
CA THR A 42 3.87 16.82 4.67
C THR A 42 3.51 15.49 5.36
N ILE A 43 2.81 14.60 4.66
CA ILE A 43 2.51 13.25 5.15
C ILE A 43 3.75 12.36 4.98
N LEU A 44 4.47 12.49 3.86
CA LEU A 44 5.67 11.69 3.58
C LEU A 44 6.75 11.88 4.65
N GLN A 45 7.05 13.13 5.01
CA GLN A 45 8.03 13.45 6.06
C GLN A 45 7.70 12.82 7.41
N ARG A 46 6.43 12.46 7.65
CA ARG A 46 5.98 11.88 8.92
C ARG A 46 5.87 10.34 8.86
N VAL A 47 5.89 9.73 7.68
CA VAL A 47 5.87 8.27 7.48
C VAL A 47 7.28 7.65 7.60
N GLU A 48 8.34 8.46 7.55
CA GLU A 48 9.74 8.07 7.26
C GLU A 48 10.46 7.08 8.20
N SER A 49 9.82 6.50 9.22
CA SER A 49 10.58 5.68 10.17
C SER A 49 9.84 4.48 10.75
N HIS A 50 9.31 3.61 9.89
CA HIS A 50 8.69 2.30 10.20
C HIS A 50 7.17 2.31 10.46
N SER A 51 6.43 3.08 9.68
CA SER A 51 4.96 3.05 9.76
C SER A 51 4.39 1.72 9.26
N PHE A 52 3.46 1.18 10.05
CA PHE A 52 2.53 0.16 9.58
C PHE A 52 1.56 0.78 8.59
N ALA A 53 1.11 -0.04 7.64
CA ALA A 53 0.07 0.32 6.70
C ALA A 53 -0.93 -0.83 6.59
N VAL A 54 -2.20 -0.50 6.33
CA VAL A 54 -3.19 -1.48 5.89
C VAL A 54 -3.42 -1.25 4.41
N VAL A 55 -3.30 -2.31 3.61
CA VAL A 55 -3.55 -2.25 2.18
C VAL A 55 -4.86 -2.96 1.91
N ARG A 56 -5.80 -2.27 1.29
CA ARG A 56 -7.07 -2.85 0.81
C ARG A 56 -7.06 -2.92 -0.71
N TYR A 57 -7.63 -3.98 -1.26
CA TYR A 57 -7.71 -4.18 -2.70
C TYR A 57 -8.93 -5.03 -3.07
N VAL A 58 -9.40 -4.89 -4.31
CA VAL A 58 -10.53 -5.68 -4.82
C VAL A 58 -9.98 -6.81 -5.66
N ALA A 59 -10.37 -8.03 -5.35
CA ALA A 59 -10.02 -9.18 -6.17
C ALA A 59 -11.16 -10.20 -6.19
N GLN A 60 -11.51 -10.66 -7.39
CA GLN A 60 -12.63 -11.58 -7.63
C GLN A 60 -13.95 -11.09 -7.00
N GLY A 61 -14.19 -9.77 -7.03
CA GLY A 61 -15.41 -9.16 -6.50
C GLY A 61 -15.48 -9.08 -4.97
N ARG A 62 -14.38 -9.32 -4.25
CA ARG A 62 -14.29 -9.18 -2.79
C ARG A 62 -13.32 -8.09 -2.42
N LEU A 63 -13.66 -7.31 -1.39
CA LEU A 63 -12.70 -6.39 -0.77
C LEU A 63 -11.85 -7.17 0.25
N LEU A 64 -10.55 -7.22 -0.01
CA LEU A 64 -9.59 -7.89 0.86
C LEU A 64 -8.64 -6.85 1.44
N ASP A 65 -8.11 -7.14 2.64
CA ASP A 65 -7.04 -6.35 3.21
C ASP A 65 -5.90 -7.20 3.77
N PHE A 66 -4.78 -6.53 4.01
CA PHE A 66 -3.66 -7.09 4.75
C PHE A 66 -2.85 -6.01 5.44
N ALA A 67 -2.27 -6.38 6.57
CA ALA A 67 -1.28 -5.56 7.26
C ALA A 67 0.06 -5.60 6.50
N SER A 68 0.63 -4.42 6.30
CA SER A 68 1.89 -4.20 5.61
C SER A 68 2.80 -3.27 6.41
N ARG A 69 4.04 -3.13 5.95
CA ARG A 69 5.04 -2.21 6.48
C ARG A 69 5.65 -1.44 5.34
N VAL A 70 5.81 -0.13 5.53
CA VAL A 70 6.57 0.71 4.60
C VAL A 70 8.05 0.35 4.69
N LEU A 71 8.64 -0.11 3.58
CA LEU A 71 10.05 -0.48 3.46
C LEU A 71 10.90 0.67 2.95
N ALA A 72 10.36 1.43 2.00
CA ALA A 72 11.02 2.59 1.40
C ALA A 72 9.97 3.55 0.84
N MET A 73 10.34 4.82 0.74
CA MET A 73 9.58 5.83 0.01
C MET A 73 10.53 6.65 -0.84
N HIS A 74 10.07 7.02 -2.03
CA HIS A 74 10.77 7.92 -2.93
C HIS A 74 9.79 8.98 -3.40
N SER A 75 10.07 10.24 -3.06
CA SER A 75 9.34 11.38 -3.60
C SER A 75 10.05 11.89 -4.85
N GLY A 76 9.29 12.05 -5.94
CA GLY A 76 9.74 12.60 -7.21
C GLY A 76 8.58 13.32 -7.89
N SER A 77 8.46 13.21 -9.22
CA SER A 77 7.24 13.65 -9.93
C SER A 77 5.99 12.85 -9.50
N VAL A 78 6.20 11.62 -9.01
CA VAL A 78 5.20 10.74 -8.41
C VAL A 78 5.82 10.16 -7.14
N THR A 79 5.03 10.04 -6.07
CA THR A 79 5.47 9.36 -4.86
C THR A 79 5.36 7.85 -5.07
N MET A 80 6.46 7.15 -4.83
CA MET A 80 6.52 5.69 -4.83
C MET A 80 6.75 5.19 -3.41
N VAL A 81 5.94 4.21 -3.01
CA VAL A 81 6.01 3.56 -1.71
C VAL A 81 6.24 2.07 -1.92
N THR A 82 7.30 1.55 -1.33
CA THR A 82 7.57 0.11 -1.29
C THR A 82 6.96 -0.45 -0.01
N LEU A 83 6.02 -1.39 -0.16
CA LEU A 83 5.27 -2.02 0.91
C LEU A 83 5.63 -3.50 1.01
N LYS A 84 5.79 -3.99 2.24
CA LYS A 84 6.00 -5.42 2.47
C LYS A 84 4.80 -6.22 1.96
N GLY A 85 5.07 -7.26 1.18
CA GLY A 85 4.04 -8.16 0.68
C GLY A 85 3.19 -8.82 1.79
N PRO A 86 1.96 -9.24 1.48
CA PRO A 86 1.07 -9.90 2.44
C PRO A 86 1.64 -11.24 2.90
N LYS A 87 1.58 -11.50 4.21
CA LYS A 87 1.74 -12.86 4.76
C LYS A 87 0.42 -13.63 4.81
N SER A 88 -0.68 -12.89 4.94
CA SER A 88 -2.06 -13.37 5.02
C SER A 88 -2.99 -12.26 4.55
N PHE A 89 -4.20 -12.64 4.15
CA PHE A 89 -5.27 -11.71 3.77
C PHE A 89 -6.45 -11.87 4.72
N CYS A 90 -7.15 -10.78 5.00
CA CYS A 90 -8.43 -10.77 5.71
C CYS A 90 -9.53 -10.26 4.77
N ASP A 91 -10.77 -10.65 5.07
CA ASP A 91 -11.94 -10.07 4.42
C ASP A 91 -12.20 -8.69 5.02
N ALA A 92 -12.26 -7.66 4.18
CA ALA A 92 -12.42 -6.28 4.61
C ALA A 92 -13.87 -5.79 4.54
N GLU A 93 -14.82 -6.66 4.17
CA GLU A 93 -16.26 -6.35 4.18
C GLU A 93 -16.88 -6.47 5.58
N VAL A 94 -16.16 -7.05 6.54
CA VAL A 94 -16.64 -7.25 7.92
C VAL A 94 -15.79 -6.42 8.89
N PRO A 95 -16.38 -5.43 9.60
CA PRO A 95 -15.69 -4.65 10.63
C PRO A 95 -15.38 -5.44 11.91
#